data_AF-A0A7R9QL78-F1
#
_entry.id   AF-A0A7R9QL78-F1
#
_cell.length_a   1.000
_cell.length_b   1.000
_cell.length_c   1.000
_cell.angle_alpha   90.00
_cell.angle_beta   90.00
_cell.angle_gamma   90.00
#
_symmetry.space_group_name_H-M   'P 1'
#
loop_
_entity.id
_entity.type
_entity.pdbx_description
1 polymer ?
#
loop_
_entity_poly.entity_id
_entity_poly.type
_entity_poly.pdbx_seq_one_letter_code
_entity_poly.pdbx_strand_id
1 'polypeptide(L)'
;QVNHEVFYIACDQIRSPVLVLDHRGEVVKEVHRGPYGHVLFDSNPAFYLAVDFQGGIPDPLTGLIHFSDSRVYESLVGQWLTPDWDLLMSNLKDPQSLHAYRFNGNDPINAPGDERWKMLDLNKWIQNQGIDLSAFDIGLISRFSNKHNNDDREKSSHALKLPKVTVPSLPIVSGFACGLQRTLNNFGMISSVDKSKVKSEDLFESFQTNKIWSESVPFGNGITVSRVAGHAVVMSAPDADPIRKDVFTQILNNSYLLDLHFVIHGNDVFYFVKNNTWRVADDLTQLQRLSNSVNTTVHENKAEDQKGSGHQVDVRIHIQQYILNIRYGTVAERERHRVLRHAKKHAIGQRWSLERELLATGRESAITWTESEKEQLLNTGSVPGLKGDYYHDPSAYPALADDPSNIIFHKQNKLKPSQHEST
;
A
#
# COMPACT_ATOMS: atom_id res chain seq x y z
N GLN A 1 -0.91 -11.19 -41.68
CA GLN A 1 -1.52 -10.20 -42.58
C GLN A 1 -2.34 -9.29 -41.69
N VAL A 2 -1.92 -8.04 -41.50
CA VAL A 2 -2.73 -7.09 -40.71
C VAL A 2 -3.87 -6.67 -41.64
N ASN A 3 -5.12 -6.92 -41.25
CA ASN A 3 -6.27 -6.42 -42.01
C ASN A 3 -6.20 -4.89 -42.03
N HIS A 4 -6.21 -4.29 -43.23
CA HIS A 4 -6.23 -2.83 -43.42
C HIS A 4 -7.65 -2.25 -43.26
N GLU A 5 -8.47 -2.85 -42.40
CA GLU A 5 -9.82 -2.36 -42.16
C GLU A 5 -9.74 -1.12 -41.27
N VAL A 6 -10.31 -0.03 -41.76
CA VAL A 6 -10.38 1.26 -41.06
C VAL A 6 -11.81 1.45 -40.60
N PHE A 7 -11.97 1.73 -39.30
CA PHE A 7 -13.25 2.06 -38.68
C PHE A 7 -13.19 3.47 -38.11
N TYR A 8 -14.29 4.21 -38.24
CA TYR A 8 -14.46 5.52 -37.62
C TYR A 8 -15.41 5.37 -36.43
N ILE A 9 -14.99 5.88 -35.27
CA ILE A 9 -15.74 5.74 -34.02
C ILE A 9 -16.28 7.12 -33.63
N ALA A 10 -17.60 7.24 -33.49
CA ALA A 10 -18.23 8.41 -32.91
C ALA A 10 -18.42 8.19 -31.41
N CYS A 11 -17.99 9.16 -30.61
CA CYS A 11 -18.13 9.13 -29.16
C CYS A 11 -19.06 10.24 -28.67
N ASP A 12 -19.70 10.02 -27.52
CA ASP A 12 -20.48 11.03 -26.81
C ASP A 12 -19.57 12.06 -26.07
N GLN A 13 -20.19 13.01 -25.35
CA GLN A 13 -19.48 14.06 -24.60
C GLN A 13 -18.59 13.51 -23.47
N ILE A 14 -18.88 12.32 -22.96
CA ILE A 14 -18.08 11.64 -21.95
C ILE A 14 -17.07 10.65 -22.57
N ARG A 15 -16.89 10.68 -23.90
CA ARG A 15 -15.95 9.86 -24.69
C ARG A 15 -16.31 8.37 -24.76
N SER A 16 -17.56 8.00 -24.55
CA SER A 16 -18.04 6.63 -24.75
C SER A 16 -18.39 6.40 -26.23
N PRO A 17 -17.91 5.32 -26.88
CA PRO A 17 -18.25 4.99 -28.26
C PRO A 17 -19.74 4.66 -28.46
N VAL A 18 -20.45 5.45 -29.28
CA VAL A 18 -21.88 5.26 -29.57
C VAL A 18 -22.12 4.63 -30.93
N LEU A 19 -21.29 4.97 -31.93
CA LEU A 19 -21.42 4.51 -33.30
C LEU A 19 -20.07 4.12 -33.91
N VAL A 20 -20.04 3.01 -34.63
CA VAL A 20 -18.89 2.54 -35.39
C VAL A 20 -19.28 2.49 -36.87
N LEU A 21 -18.51 3.18 -37.69
CA LEU A 21 -18.69 3.28 -39.13
C LEU A 21 -17.55 2.58 -39.86
N ASP A 22 -17.83 1.99 -41.01
CA ASP A 22 -16.79 1.47 -41.89
C ASP A 22 -16.13 2.58 -42.74
N HIS A 23 -15.16 2.20 -43.58
CA HIS A 23 -14.50 3.10 -44.52
C HIS A 23 -15.43 3.78 -45.55
N ARG A 24 -16.67 3.30 -45.72
CA ARG A 24 -17.68 3.84 -46.63
C ARG A 24 -18.68 4.76 -45.90
N GLY A 25 -18.61 4.82 -44.58
CA GLY A 25 -19.55 5.57 -43.74
C GLY A 25 -20.82 4.80 -43.39
N GLU A 26 -20.87 3.49 -43.63
CA GLU A 26 -21.99 2.63 -43.26
C GLU A 26 -21.90 2.22 -41.79
N VAL A 27 -23.04 2.10 -41.12
CA VAL A 27 -23.10 1.71 -39.70
C VAL A 27 -22.78 0.23 -39.54
N VAL A 28 -21.69 -0.05 -38.83
CA VAL A 28 -21.25 -1.42 -38.47
C VAL A 28 -21.79 -1.84 -37.10
N LYS A 29 -21.83 -0.88 -36.16
CA LYS A 29 -22.30 -1.08 -34.80
C LYS A 29 -22.80 0.24 -34.21
N GLU A 30 -23.97 0.18 -33.60
CA GLU A 30 -24.59 1.21 -32.76
C GLU A 30 -24.80 0.64 -31.35
N VAL A 31 -24.45 1.43 -30.34
CA VAL A 31 -24.56 1.08 -28.91
C VAL A 31 -25.23 2.22 -28.13
N HIS A 32 -26.31 1.91 -27.41
CA HIS A 32 -26.97 2.84 -26.49
C HIS A 32 -26.70 2.43 -25.05
N ARG A 33 -26.37 3.40 -24.20
CA ARG A 33 -26.04 3.17 -22.79
C ARG A 33 -26.92 4.02 -21.87
N GLY A 34 -27.16 3.52 -20.67
CA GLY A 34 -27.68 4.34 -19.58
C GLY A 34 -26.62 5.32 -19.05
N PRO A 35 -27.01 6.25 -18.15
CA PRO A 35 -26.10 7.26 -17.59
C PRO A 35 -24.84 6.69 -16.93
N TYR A 36 -24.95 5.53 -16.31
CA TYR A 36 -23.86 4.82 -15.62
C TYR A 36 -23.11 3.82 -16.52
N GLY A 37 -23.37 3.83 -17.83
CA GLY A 37 -22.60 3.05 -18.79
C GLY A 37 -23.10 1.64 -19.07
N HIS A 38 -24.16 1.16 -18.41
CA HIS A 38 -24.73 -0.15 -18.75
C HIS A 38 -25.34 -0.10 -20.15
N VAL A 39 -25.07 -1.12 -20.95
CA VAL A 39 -25.55 -1.22 -22.34
C VAL A 39 -27.04 -1.57 -22.34
N LEU A 40 -27.85 -0.69 -22.94
CA LEU A 40 -29.29 -0.87 -23.13
C LEU A 40 -29.60 -1.51 -24.49
N PHE A 41 -28.80 -1.18 -25.50
CA PHE A 41 -28.94 -1.68 -26.87
C PHE A 41 -27.57 -1.82 -27.52
N ASP A 42 -27.33 -2.95 -28.18
CA ASP A 42 -26.16 -3.19 -29.03
C ASP A 42 -26.64 -3.91 -30.30
N SER A 43 -26.53 -3.22 -31.43
CA SER A 43 -26.95 -3.73 -32.75
C SER A 43 -26.05 -4.87 -33.26
N ASN A 44 -24.80 -4.97 -32.81
CA ASN A 44 -23.87 -6.00 -33.24
C ASN A 44 -22.91 -6.43 -32.12
N PRO A 45 -23.37 -7.29 -31.18
CA PRO A 45 -22.55 -7.75 -30.05
C PRO A 45 -21.32 -8.58 -30.45
N ALA A 46 -21.33 -9.19 -31.64
CA ALA A 46 -20.20 -9.99 -32.13
C ALA A 46 -19.00 -9.14 -32.55
N PHE A 47 -19.21 -7.85 -32.84
CA PHE A 47 -18.13 -6.93 -33.14
C PHE A 47 -17.38 -6.55 -31.85
N TYR A 48 -16.11 -6.94 -31.78
CA TYR A 48 -15.23 -6.63 -30.65
C TYR A 48 -14.83 -5.15 -30.67
N LEU A 49 -15.19 -4.45 -29.61
CA LEU A 49 -14.81 -3.06 -29.39
C LEU A 49 -13.93 -2.98 -28.13
N ALA A 50 -12.67 -2.61 -28.31
CA ALA A 50 -11.67 -2.64 -27.22
C ALA A 50 -11.82 -1.51 -26.19
N VAL A 51 -12.56 -0.45 -26.52
CA VAL A 51 -12.77 0.73 -25.68
C VAL A 51 -14.27 0.94 -25.50
N ASP A 52 -14.70 1.18 -24.27
CA ASP A 52 -16.11 1.30 -23.91
C ASP A 52 -16.38 2.58 -23.10
N PHE A 53 -17.34 2.55 -22.19
CA PHE A 53 -17.80 3.66 -21.37
C PHE A 53 -16.65 4.51 -20.80
N GLN A 54 -16.68 5.81 -21.07
CA GLN A 54 -15.67 6.80 -20.66
C GLN A 54 -14.21 6.46 -21.00
N GLY A 55 -13.99 5.67 -22.05
CA GLY A 55 -12.64 5.25 -22.46
C GLY A 55 -12.07 4.09 -21.65
N GLY A 56 -12.90 3.43 -20.81
CA GLY A 56 -12.51 2.22 -20.11
C GLY A 56 -12.40 1.00 -21.04
N ILE A 57 -11.74 -0.06 -20.55
CA ILE A 57 -11.55 -1.31 -21.29
C ILE A 57 -12.52 -2.36 -20.73
N PRO A 58 -13.51 -2.82 -21.51
CA PRO A 58 -14.45 -3.82 -21.04
C PRO A 58 -13.79 -5.20 -21.00
N ASP A 59 -14.05 -5.97 -19.95
CA ASP A 59 -13.80 -7.40 -19.92
C ASP A 59 -15.05 -8.12 -20.47
N PRO A 60 -14.96 -8.81 -21.63
CA PRO A 60 -16.11 -9.46 -22.25
C PRO A 60 -16.67 -10.63 -21.42
N LEU A 61 -15.90 -11.21 -20.49
CA LEU A 61 -16.37 -12.32 -19.66
C LEU A 61 -17.13 -11.84 -18.42
N THR A 62 -16.62 -10.81 -17.75
CA THR A 62 -17.22 -10.30 -16.51
C THR A 62 -18.18 -9.14 -16.73
N GLY A 63 -18.12 -8.46 -17.88
CA GLY A 63 -18.86 -7.23 -18.15
C GLY A 63 -18.37 -6.02 -17.35
N LEU A 64 -17.24 -6.16 -16.65
CA LEU A 64 -16.65 -5.09 -15.86
C LEU A 64 -15.80 -4.18 -16.75
N ILE A 65 -15.66 -2.92 -16.35
CA ILE A 65 -14.90 -1.93 -17.10
C ILE A 65 -13.64 -1.57 -16.31
N HIS A 66 -12.48 -1.77 -16.93
CA HIS A 66 -11.18 -1.46 -16.35
C HIS A 66 -10.74 -0.05 -16.76
N PHE A 67 -10.43 0.79 -15.77
CA PHE A 67 -9.95 2.14 -15.99
C PHE A 67 -8.43 2.24 -15.80
N SER A 68 -7.83 3.29 -16.38
CA SER A 68 -6.38 3.54 -16.36
C SER A 68 -5.80 3.79 -14.95
N ASP A 69 -6.65 4.11 -13.98
CA ASP A 69 -6.31 4.28 -12.57
C ASP A 69 -6.25 2.94 -11.80
N SER A 70 -6.27 1.81 -12.53
CA SER A 70 -6.27 0.44 -11.98
C SER A 70 -7.51 0.09 -11.16
N ARG A 71 -8.58 0.89 -11.24
CA ARG A 71 -9.85 0.57 -10.61
C ARG A 71 -10.76 -0.15 -11.60
N VAL A 72 -11.56 -1.04 -11.05
CA VAL A 72 -12.57 -1.80 -11.80
C VAL A 72 -13.94 -1.21 -11.49
N TYR A 73 -14.70 -0.92 -12.54
CA TYR A 73 -16.02 -0.30 -12.46
C TYR A 73 -17.11 -1.29 -12.89
N GLU A 74 -18.20 -1.31 -12.13
CA GLU A 74 -19.38 -2.09 -12.45
C GLU A 74 -20.53 -1.17 -12.89
N SER A 75 -20.90 -1.25 -14.16
CA SER A 75 -21.89 -0.35 -14.77
C SER A 75 -23.33 -0.58 -14.31
N LEU A 76 -23.66 -1.79 -13.87
CA LEU A 76 -25.01 -2.13 -13.37
C LEU A 76 -25.27 -1.51 -12.00
N VAL A 77 -24.28 -1.57 -11.11
CA VAL A 77 -24.35 -0.97 -9.77
C VAL A 77 -24.03 0.54 -9.81
N GLY A 78 -23.22 0.97 -10.77
CA GLY A 78 -22.81 2.37 -10.92
C GLY A 78 -21.72 2.78 -9.94
N GLN A 79 -20.86 1.85 -9.52
CA GLN A 79 -19.85 2.04 -8.49
C GLN A 79 -18.52 1.38 -8.85
N TRP A 80 -17.45 1.85 -8.21
CA TRP A 80 -16.17 1.15 -8.23
C TRP A 80 -16.26 -0.14 -7.41
N LEU A 81 -15.53 -1.18 -7.81
CA LEU A 81 -15.39 -2.42 -7.02
C LEU A 81 -14.26 -2.33 -5.98
N THR A 82 -13.34 -1.38 -6.16
CA THR A 82 -12.20 -1.16 -5.27
C THR A 82 -12.24 0.26 -4.70
N PRO A 83 -12.08 0.44 -3.37
CA PRO A 83 -12.07 1.75 -2.76
C PRO A 83 -10.77 2.51 -3.10
N ASP A 84 -10.87 3.83 -3.21
CA ASP A 84 -9.72 4.71 -3.41
C ASP A 84 -9.23 5.30 -2.08
N TRP A 85 -8.33 4.57 -1.42
CA TRP A 85 -7.77 4.99 -0.13
C TRP A 85 -6.88 6.23 -0.25
N ASP A 86 -6.17 6.40 -1.37
CA ASP A 86 -5.26 7.53 -1.57
C ASP A 86 -6.04 8.84 -1.67
N LEU A 87 -7.13 8.84 -2.46
CA LEU A 87 -8.03 9.98 -2.57
C LEU A 87 -8.69 10.33 -1.23
N LEU A 88 -9.09 9.32 -0.45
CA LEU A 88 -9.68 9.52 0.87
C LEU A 88 -8.70 10.21 1.80
N MET A 89 -7.43 9.78 1.81
CA MET A 89 -6.38 10.34 2.67
C MET A 89 -5.96 11.75 2.26
N SER A 90 -5.97 12.07 0.95
CA SER A 90 -5.64 13.41 0.47
C SER A 90 -6.78 14.42 0.68
N ASN A 91 -8.04 13.97 0.64
CA ASN A 91 -9.22 14.83 0.59
C ASN A 91 -10.14 14.70 1.81
N LEU A 92 -9.59 14.48 3.01
CA LEU A 92 -10.37 14.37 4.25
C LEU A 92 -11.21 15.61 4.60
N LYS A 93 -10.91 16.77 4.00
CA LYS A 93 -11.66 18.01 4.21
C LYS A 93 -13.01 18.03 3.47
N ASP A 94 -13.15 17.25 2.40
CA ASP A 94 -14.39 17.14 1.66
C ASP A 94 -15.20 15.95 2.19
N PRO A 95 -16.33 16.16 2.88
CA PRO A 95 -17.15 15.06 3.38
C PRO A 95 -17.68 14.15 2.26
N GLN A 96 -17.74 14.63 1.01
CA GLN A 96 -18.19 13.82 -0.12
C GLN A 96 -17.15 12.77 -0.55
N SER A 97 -15.85 12.97 -0.26
CA SER A 97 -14.78 12.04 -0.61
C SER A 97 -14.73 10.80 0.32
N LEU A 98 -15.45 10.82 1.45
CA LEU A 98 -15.53 9.69 2.39
C LEU A 98 -16.18 8.44 1.78
N HIS A 99 -16.97 8.58 0.71
CA HIS A 99 -17.54 7.45 0.00
C HIS A 99 -16.55 6.91 -1.05
N ALA A 100 -15.66 6.01 -0.62
CA ALA A 100 -14.53 5.52 -1.43
C ALA A 100 -14.90 4.77 -2.73
N TYR A 101 -16.14 4.28 -2.86
CA TYR A 101 -16.64 3.57 -4.05
C TYR A 101 -17.42 4.47 -5.02
N ARG A 102 -17.55 5.77 -4.71
CA ARG A 102 -18.42 6.67 -5.47
C ARG A 102 -17.87 6.88 -6.87
N PHE A 103 -18.68 6.63 -7.91
CA PHE A 103 -18.33 6.99 -9.27
C PHE A 103 -18.67 8.46 -9.54
N ASN A 104 -17.69 9.28 -9.90
CA ASN A 104 -17.85 10.69 -10.31
C ASN A 104 -18.83 11.52 -9.46
N GLY A 105 -18.82 11.39 -8.13
CA GLY A 105 -19.73 12.16 -7.28
C GLY A 105 -21.22 11.82 -7.43
N ASN A 106 -21.56 10.64 -8.00
CA ASN A 106 -22.90 10.26 -8.46
C ASN A 106 -23.44 11.13 -9.62
N ASP A 107 -22.55 11.82 -10.33
CA ASP A 107 -22.84 12.51 -11.59
C ASP A 107 -21.94 11.96 -12.71
N PRO A 108 -22.30 10.79 -13.29
CA PRO A 108 -21.47 10.16 -14.32
C PRO A 108 -21.40 10.98 -15.62
N ILE A 109 -22.37 11.85 -15.88
CA ILE A 109 -22.45 12.63 -17.13
C ILE A 109 -21.67 13.93 -17.01
N ASN A 110 -21.86 14.68 -15.92
CA ASN A 110 -21.16 15.93 -15.66
C ASN A 110 -20.03 15.71 -14.66
N ALA A 111 -19.16 14.74 -14.97
CA ALA A 111 -18.08 14.32 -14.08
C ALA A 111 -17.40 15.54 -13.44
N PRO A 112 -17.09 15.49 -12.12
CA PRO A 112 -16.57 16.62 -11.37
C PRO A 112 -15.18 16.97 -11.91
N GLY A 113 -15.21 17.88 -12.86
CA GLY A 113 -14.15 18.04 -13.84
C GLY A 113 -14.35 19.37 -14.55
N ASP A 114 -13.96 20.43 -13.84
CA ASP A 114 -12.96 21.30 -14.46
C ASP A 114 -13.53 22.36 -15.42
N GLU A 115 -14.40 23.26 -14.94
CA GLU A 115 -14.76 24.48 -15.69
C GLU A 115 -14.48 25.77 -14.92
N ARG A 116 -14.91 25.87 -13.65
CA ARG A 116 -14.80 27.12 -12.90
C ARG A 116 -13.37 27.52 -12.52
N TRP A 117 -12.52 26.55 -12.16
CA TRP A 117 -11.13 26.82 -11.78
C TRP A 117 -10.17 26.92 -12.96
N LYS A 118 -10.53 26.38 -14.14
CA LYS A 118 -9.75 26.58 -15.38
C LYS A 118 -9.65 28.04 -15.77
N MET A 119 -10.69 28.83 -15.47
CA MET A 119 -10.73 30.26 -15.79
C MET A 119 -9.96 31.13 -14.79
N LEU A 120 -9.57 30.60 -13.63
CA LEU A 120 -8.81 31.32 -12.61
C LEU A 120 -7.29 31.23 -12.84
N ASP A 121 -6.85 30.29 -13.67
CA ASP A 121 -5.44 30.09 -13.99
C ASP A 121 -5.17 30.42 -15.46
N LEU A 122 -4.34 31.42 -15.71
CA LEU A 122 -4.02 31.90 -17.06
C LEU A 122 -3.47 30.77 -17.95
N ASN A 123 -2.66 29.88 -17.39
CA ASN A 123 -2.08 28.76 -18.12
C ASN A 123 -3.17 27.80 -18.61
N LYS A 124 -4.17 27.51 -17.77
CA LYS A 124 -5.31 26.64 -18.13
C LYS A 124 -6.26 27.33 -19.11
N TRP A 125 -6.43 28.65 -18.98
CA TRP A 125 -7.20 29.44 -19.93
C TRP A 125 -6.56 29.41 -21.33
N ILE A 126 -5.24 29.54 -21.43
CA ILE A 126 -4.48 29.43 -22.69
C ILE A 126 -4.62 28.01 -23.28
N GLN A 127 -4.53 26.97 -22.45
CA GLN A 127 -4.75 25.58 -22.87
C GLN A 127 -6.14 25.36 -23.47
N ASN A 128 -7.18 25.99 -22.92
CA ASN A 128 -8.54 25.90 -23.46
C ASN A 128 -8.67 26.53 -24.87
N GLN A 129 -7.77 27.42 -25.27
CA GLN A 129 -7.71 27.95 -26.65
C GLN A 129 -7.02 26.99 -27.62
N GLY A 130 -6.60 25.81 -27.17
CA GLY A 130 -5.85 24.83 -27.96
C GLY A 130 -4.34 25.07 -27.99
N ILE A 131 -3.82 25.99 -27.16
CA ILE A 131 -2.38 26.28 -27.08
C ILE A 131 -1.78 25.45 -25.94
N ASP A 132 -1.04 24.40 -26.29
CA ASP A 132 -0.30 23.60 -25.32
C ASP A 132 1.03 24.26 -24.96
N LEU A 133 1.04 25.00 -23.85
CA LEU A 133 2.25 25.61 -23.29
C LEU A 133 3.27 24.59 -22.78
N SER A 134 2.83 23.37 -22.43
CA SER A 134 3.72 22.33 -21.90
C SER A 134 4.67 21.80 -22.97
N ALA A 135 4.25 21.79 -24.23
CA ALA A 135 5.08 21.43 -25.37
C ALA A 135 6.28 22.38 -25.57
N PHE A 136 6.19 23.63 -25.09
CA PHE A 136 7.27 24.60 -25.17
C PHE A 136 8.30 24.48 -24.03
N ASP A 137 8.00 23.69 -22.99
CA ASP A 137 8.85 23.45 -21.80
C ASP A 137 9.49 24.72 -21.21
N ILE A 138 8.70 25.81 -21.15
CA ILE A 138 9.17 27.11 -20.69
C ILE A 138 9.62 26.99 -19.23
N GLY A 139 10.92 27.15 -19.00
CA GLY A 139 11.54 27.03 -17.69
C GLY A 139 11.90 25.61 -17.26
N LEU A 140 11.83 24.58 -18.14
CA LEU A 140 12.27 23.21 -17.81
C LEU A 140 11.67 22.66 -16.50
N ILE A 141 10.51 23.19 -16.08
CA ILE A 141 9.90 22.91 -14.78
C ILE A 141 9.53 21.42 -14.70
N SER A 142 9.20 20.81 -15.84
CA SER A 142 8.97 19.37 -15.98
C SER A 142 10.17 18.53 -15.50
N ARG A 143 11.41 18.94 -15.84
CA ARG A 143 12.64 18.20 -15.54
C ARG A 143 13.21 18.47 -14.14
N PHE A 144 12.91 19.62 -13.54
CA PHE A 144 13.44 20.01 -12.21
C PHE A 144 12.41 19.95 -11.10
N SER A 145 11.12 19.90 -11.42
CA SER A 145 10.13 19.44 -10.46
C SER A 145 10.48 18.01 -10.08
N ASN A 146 10.66 17.74 -8.78
CA ASN A 146 10.83 16.41 -8.21
C ASN A 146 9.66 15.43 -8.51
N LYS A 147 8.82 15.73 -9.50
CA LYS A 147 7.95 14.79 -10.21
C LYS A 147 8.71 13.79 -11.11
N HIS A 148 10.00 13.99 -11.35
CA HIS A 148 10.90 12.92 -11.77
C HIS A 148 11.25 12.05 -10.54
N ASN A 149 10.49 11.01 -10.25
CA ASN A 149 10.74 9.72 -10.89
C ASN A 149 9.50 8.94 -11.35
N ASN A 150 8.29 9.52 -11.32
CA ASN A 150 7.09 8.75 -11.69
C ASN A 150 6.25 9.37 -12.81
N ASP A 151 6.14 10.69 -12.95
CA ASP A 151 5.16 11.28 -13.89
C ASP A 151 5.59 11.14 -15.38
N ASP A 152 6.89 11.19 -15.68
CA ASP A 152 7.37 11.08 -17.08
C ASP A 152 7.57 9.63 -17.56
N ARG A 153 7.56 8.65 -16.64
CA ARG A 153 7.28 7.25 -16.98
C ARG A 153 5.77 6.97 -17.05
N GLU A 154 4.93 7.76 -16.39
CA GLU A 154 3.46 7.63 -16.43
C GLU A 154 2.83 8.11 -17.76
N LYS A 155 3.51 8.97 -18.55
CA LYS A 155 3.02 9.34 -19.91
C LYS A 155 3.56 8.43 -21.03
N SER A 156 4.66 7.71 -20.80
CA SER A 156 5.31 6.87 -21.82
C SER A 156 5.25 5.37 -21.54
N SER A 157 4.62 4.98 -20.44
CA SER A 157 4.17 3.62 -20.20
C SER A 157 2.83 3.68 -19.51
N HIS A 158 1.89 2.81 -19.92
CA HIS A 158 0.70 2.41 -19.17
C HIS A 158 1.08 1.71 -17.84
N ALA A 159 2.07 2.25 -17.13
CA ALA A 159 2.46 1.82 -15.81
C ALA A 159 1.33 2.24 -14.88
N LEU A 160 0.66 1.23 -14.31
CA LEU A 160 -0.33 1.36 -13.26
C LEU A 160 0.08 2.51 -12.33
N LYS A 161 -0.81 3.47 -12.10
CA LYS A 161 -0.72 4.33 -10.93
C LYS A 161 -0.78 3.40 -9.73
N LEU A 162 0.38 2.93 -9.28
CA LEU A 162 0.50 2.21 -8.03
C LEU A 162 -0.14 3.13 -6.98
N PRO A 163 -1.07 2.62 -6.15
CA PRO A 163 -1.59 3.40 -5.05
C PRO A 163 -0.40 3.74 -4.16
N LYS A 164 0.10 4.97 -4.31
CA LYS A 164 1.17 5.48 -3.50
C LYS A 164 0.45 5.93 -2.26
N VAL A 165 0.31 5.02 -1.32
CA VAL A 165 0.30 5.38 0.09
C VAL A 165 1.65 6.04 0.33
N THR A 166 1.74 7.33 -0.03
CA THR A 166 2.86 8.20 0.32
C THR A 166 2.79 8.33 1.82
N VAL A 167 3.34 7.34 2.51
CA VAL A 167 3.86 7.54 3.85
C VAL A 167 4.80 8.73 3.73
N PRO A 168 4.61 9.80 4.53
CA PRO A 168 5.36 11.03 4.41
C PRO A 168 6.80 10.79 4.88
N SER A 169 7.64 10.19 4.03
CA SER A 169 9.07 10.29 4.16
C SER A 169 9.44 11.72 3.78
N LEU A 170 10.03 12.49 4.70
CA LEU A 170 10.56 13.81 4.40
C LEU A 170 11.67 13.64 3.34
N PRO A 171 11.45 14.02 2.07
CA PRO A 171 12.51 13.88 1.08
C PRO A 171 13.64 14.83 1.44
N ILE A 172 14.87 14.35 1.44
CA ILE A 172 16.04 15.22 1.59
C ILE A 172 16.19 15.98 0.27
N VAL A 173 15.79 17.25 0.26
CA VAL A 173 15.90 18.12 -0.92
C VAL A 173 17.06 19.09 -0.71
N SER A 174 17.93 19.21 -1.72
CA SER A 174 19.02 20.18 -1.71
C SER A 174 18.49 21.61 -1.72
N GLY A 175 19.05 22.49 -0.90
CA GLY A 175 18.72 23.92 -0.91
C GLY A 175 18.98 24.57 -2.28
N PHE A 176 20.00 24.10 -3.01
CA PHE A 176 20.27 24.54 -4.39
C PHE A 176 19.14 24.12 -5.34
N ALA A 177 18.65 22.88 -5.22
CA ALA A 177 17.53 22.40 -6.03
C ALA A 177 16.25 23.20 -5.75
N CYS A 178 15.97 23.52 -4.49
CA CYS A 178 14.86 24.40 -4.11
C CYS A 178 15.02 25.81 -4.69
N GLY A 179 16.23 26.38 -4.62
CA GLY A 179 16.55 27.68 -5.22
C GLY A 179 16.35 27.70 -6.74
N LEU A 180 16.88 26.68 -7.43
CA LEU A 180 16.70 26.50 -8.86
C LEU A 180 15.21 26.36 -9.22
N GLN A 181 14.49 25.47 -8.54
CA GLN A 181 13.05 25.28 -8.75
C GLN A 181 12.27 26.58 -8.57
N ARG A 182 12.60 27.38 -7.56
CA ARG A 182 11.99 28.71 -7.37
C ARG A 182 12.28 29.65 -8.54
N THR A 183 13.53 29.71 -9.02
CA THR A 183 13.89 30.56 -10.16
C THR A 183 13.19 30.14 -11.45
N LEU A 184 13.08 28.83 -11.70
CA LEU A 184 12.40 28.28 -12.87
C LEU A 184 10.89 28.49 -12.79
N ASN A 185 10.27 28.29 -11.61
CA ASN A 185 8.86 28.58 -11.40
C ASN A 185 8.54 30.06 -11.63
N ASN A 186 9.41 30.98 -11.17
CA ASN A 186 9.27 32.40 -11.45
C ASN A 186 9.40 32.72 -12.95
N PHE A 187 10.35 32.07 -13.64
CA PHE A 187 10.54 32.25 -15.08
C PHE A 187 9.35 31.72 -15.90
N GLY A 188 8.74 30.62 -15.47
CA GLY A 188 7.56 30.03 -16.12
C GLY A 188 6.23 30.75 -15.81
N MET A 189 6.23 31.80 -14.99
CA MET A 189 5.02 32.58 -14.73
C MET A 189 4.72 33.51 -15.90
N ILE A 190 3.58 33.27 -16.57
CA ILE A 190 3.12 34.08 -17.71
C ILE A 190 2.42 35.37 -17.23
N SER A 191 1.80 35.33 -16.04
CA SER A 191 1.13 36.48 -15.44
C SER A 191 2.11 37.33 -14.63
N SER A 192 2.03 38.65 -14.78
CA SER A 192 2.71 39.62 -13.91
C SER A 192 1.98 39.88 -12.59
N VAL A 193 0.76 39.33 -12.43
CA VAL A 193 -0.07 39.49 -11.23
C VAL A 193 0.20 38.34 -10.27
N ASP A 194 0.65 38.68 -9.05
CA ASP A 194 0.84 37.71 -7.99
C ASP A 194 -0.49 37.09 -7.55
N LYS A 195 -0.49 35.76 -7.35
CA LYS A 195 -1.64 35.05 -6.78
C LYS A 195 -1.87 35.49 -5.33
N SER A 196 -3.13 35.67 -4.95
CA SER A 196 -3.48 36.08 -3.59
C SER A 196 -3.17 34.99 -2.58
N LYS A 197 -2.28 35.26 -1.63
CA LYS A 197 -1.96 34.34 -0.52
C LYS A 197 -3.11 34.16 0.49
N VAL A 198 -4.21 34.89 0.34
CA VAL A 198 -5.30 35.00 1.32
C VAL A 198 -6.62 34.45 0.78
N LYS A 199 -6.76 34.27 -0.55
CA LYS A 199 -8.00 33.71 -1.10
C LYS A 199 -8.07 32.21 -0.81
N SER A 200 -9.12 31.85 -0.09
CA SER A 200 -9.40 30.51 0.44
C SER A 200 -9.64 29.43 -0.62
N GLU A 201 -9.66 29.80 -1.91
CA GLU A 201 -9.67 28.85 -3.03
C GLU A 201 -8.43 27.94 -2.99
N ASP A 202 -7.30 28.44 -2.46
CA ASP A 202 -6.06 27.68 -2.24
C ASP A 202 -5.97 27.03 -0.84
N LEU A 203 -6.96 27.17 0.07
CA LEU A 203 -6.97 26.40 1.34
C LEU A 203 -7.27 24.90 1.13
N PHE A 204 -7.70 24.55 -0.09
CA PHE A 204 -7.76 23.19 -0.61
C PHE A 204 -6.43 22.74 -1.26
N GLU A 205 -5.43 23.62 -1.43
CA GLU A 205 -4.06 23.17 -1.69
C GLU A 205 -3.56 22.46 -0.43
N SER A 206 -3.66 21.14 -0.49
CA SER A 206 -2.84 20.11 0.14
C SER A 206 -1.78 20.61 1.12
N PHE A 207 -2.19 21.14 2.26
CA PHE A 207 -1.55 20.70 3.49
C PHE A 207 -1.91 19.23 3.56
N GLN A 208 -0.97 18.37 3.16
CA GLN A 208 -0.95 16.97 3.60
C GLN A 208 -0.97 17.02 5.12
N THR A 209 -2.16 17.11 5.70
CA THR A 209 -2.32 16.95 7.13
C THR A 209 -2.06 15.47 7.36
N ASN A 210 -0.79 15.12 7.57
CA ASN A 210 -0.32 13.79 7.91
C ASN A 210 -0.93 13.26 9.23
N LYS A 211 -1.79 14.04 9.88
CA LYS A 211 -2.56 13.65 11.05
C LYS A 211 -3.98 13.28 10.63
N ILE A 212 -4.12 12.06 10.12
CA ILE A 212 -5.41 11.36 10.09
C ILE A 212 -5.80 10.93 11.52
N TRP A 213 -4.80 10.83 12.41
CA TRP A 213 -4.99 10.38 13.79
C TRP A 213 -4.59 11.43 14.82
N SER A 214 -5.43 11.55 15.85
CA SER A 214 -5.17 12.31 17.08
C SER A 214 -4.51 11.45 18.16
N GLU A 215 -4.21 10.19 17.85
CA GLU A 215 -3.64 9.25 18.80
C GLU A 215 -2.21 9.65 19.20
N SER A 216 -1.89 9.43 20.47
CA SER A 216 -0.59 9.77 21.03
C SER A 216 0.50 8.87 20.45
N VAL A 217 1.65 9.46 20.13
CA VAL A 217 2.85 8.70 19.72
C VAL A 217 3.21 7.68 20.82
N PRO A 218 3.58 6.43 20.49
CA PRO A 218 3.80 5.36 21.47
C PRO A 218 4.84 5.71 22.55
N PHE A 219 5.88 6.46 22.20
CA PHE A 219 6.93 6.86 23.13
C PHE A 219 6.62 8.18 23.87
N GLY A 220 5.58 8.93 23.44
CA GLY A 220 5.29 10.29 23.90
C GLY A 220 5.99 11.38 23.09
N ASN A 221 5.56 12.62 23.32
CA ASN A 221 6.11 13.78 22.62
C ASN A 221 7.55 14.06 23.06
N GLY A 222 8.41 14.40 22.10
CA GLY A 222 9.81 14.76 22.35
C GLY A 222 10.75 13.56 22.57
N ILE A 223 10.29 12.32 22.42
CA ILE A 223 11.14 11.12 22.48
C ILE A 223 11.24 10.53 21.07
N THR A 224 12.47 10.33 20.60
CA THR A 224 12.76 9.76 19.29
C THR A 224 13.59 8.50 19.46
N VAL A 225 13.24 7.46 18.70
CA VAL A 225 13.98 6.19 18.65
C VAL A 225 14.51 6.03 17.23
N SER A 226 15.82 5.88 17.10
CA SER A 226 16.49 5.73 15.82
C SER A 226 17.27 4.42 15.78
N ARG A 227 17.44 3.86 14.58
CA ARG A 227 18.24 2.65 14.37
C ARG A 227 19.59 3.04 13.77
N VAL A 228 20.67 2.90 14.53
CA VAL A 228 22.04 3.20 14.12
C VAL A 228 22.86 1.92 14.20
N ALA A 229 23.37 1.44 13.07
CA ALA A 229 24.15 0.19 12.98
C ALA A 229 23.45 -1.03 13.64
N GLY A 230 22.12 -1.12 13.54
CA GLY A 230 21.32 -2.20 14.15
C GLY A 230 20.96 -1.99 15.62
N HIS A 231 21.52 -0.98 16.28
CA HIS A 231 21.20 -0.62 17.67
C HIS A 231 20.15 0.49 17.73
N ALA A 232 19.29 0.43 18.73
CA ALA A 232 18.34 1.47 19.06
C ALA A 232 19.03 2.58 19.85
N VAL A 233 18.96 3.81 19.35
CA VAL A 233 19.42 5.02 20.03
C VAL A 233 18.22 5.88 20.33
N VAL A 234 17.99 6.12 21.62
CA VAL A 234 16.88 6.95 22.11
C VAL A 234 17.40 8.35 22.40
N MET A 235 16.80 9.37 21.78
CA MET A 235 17.07 10.77 22.06
C MET A 235 15.81 11.44 22.60
N SER A 236 15.96 12.19 23.69
CA SER A 236 14.87 12.89 24.35
C SER A 236 15.09 14.40 24.36
N ALA A 237 14.06 15.15 23.99
CA ALA A 237 14.02 16.60 24.12
C ALA A 237 13.85 17.02 25.60
N PRO A 238 14.25 18.25 25.96
CA PRO A 238 14.10 18.76 27.34
C PRO A 238 12.65 18.76 27.82
N ASP A 239 11.71 19.06 26.92
CA ASP A 239 10.26 19.18 27.22
C ASP A 239 9.53 17.83 27.26
N ALA A 240 10.23 16.71 27.05
CA ALA A 240 9.64 15.38 27.11
C ALA A 240 9.28 15.00 28.56
N ASP A 241 8.22 14.19 28.71
CA ASP A 241 7.81 13.65 30.02
C ASP A 241 9.00 12.97 30.72
N PRO A 242 9.39 13.45 31.92
CA PRO A 242 10.57 12.95 32.60
C PRO A 242 10.47 11.46 32.94
N ILE A 243 9.27 10.93 33.19
CA ILE A 243 9.10 9.52 33.54
C ILE A 243 9.32 8.66 32.28
N ARG A 244 8.67 9.01 31.17
CA ARG A 244 8.79 8.25 29.91
C ARG A 244 10.20 8.33 29.34
N LYS A 245 10.83 9.51 29.34
CA LYS A 245 12.18 9.66 28.79
C LYS A 245 13.18 8.79 29.56
N ASP A 246 13.13 8.80 30.90
CA ASP A 246 14.06 8.02 31.73
C ASP A 246 13.87 6.52 31.50
N VAL A 247 12.62 6.05 31.49
CA VAL A 247 12.31 4.62 31.34
C VAL A 247 12.67 4.13 29.93
N PHE A 248 12.26 4.82 28.88
CA PHE A 248 12.57 4.38 27.51
C PHE A 248 14.06 4.51 27.17
N THR A 249 14.75 5.55 27.66
CA THR A 249 16.20 5.66 27.46
C THR A 249 16.95 4.55 28.20
N GLN A 250 16.56 4.21 29.44
CA GLN A 250 17.22 3.12 30.17
C GLN A 250 16.99 1.75 29.52
N ILE A 251 15.77 1.50 29.04
CA ILE A 251 15.38 0.19 28.53
C ILE A 251 15.80 0.01 27.07
N LEU A 252 15.55 0.96 26.18
CA LEU A 252 15.72 0.73 24.74
C LEU A 252 17.11 1.15 24.25
N ASN A 253 17.80 2.07 24.93
CA ASN A 253 19.08 2.56 24.44
C ASN A 253 20.13 1.44 24.40
N ASN A 254 20.85 1.36 23.28
CA ASN A 254 21.84 0.34 22.97
C ASN A 254 21.28 -1.11 22.90
N SER A 255 19.96 -1.31 22.94
CA SER A 255 19.36 -2.59 22.58
C SER A 255 19.42 -2.81 21.07
N TYR A 256 19.50 -4.06 20.62
CA TYR A 256 19.51 -4.35 19.19
C TYR A 256 18.09 -4.32 18.64
N LEU A 257 17.82 -3.46 17.68
CA LEU A 257 16.53 -3.37 17.00
C LEU A 257 16.57 -4.22 15.73
N LEU A 258 15.72 -5.24 15.67
CA LEU A 258 15.59 -6.10 14.49
C LEU A 258 15.05 -5.31 13.29
N ASP A 259 15.41 -5.79 12.10
CA ASP A 259 14.91 -5.32 10.80
C ASP A 259 13.48 -5.79 10.47
N LEU A 260 12.90 -6.59 11.35
CA LEU A 260 11.59 -7.20 11.19
C LEU A 260 10.55 -6.51 12.06
N HIS A 261 9.37 -6.25 11.50
CA HIS A 261 8.17 -5.84 12.22
C HIS A 261 6.97 -6.55 11.58
N PHE A 262 5.96 -6.88 12.38
CA PHE A 262 4.76 -7.59 11.90
C PHE A 262 3.51 -7.01 12.56
N VAL A 263 2.38 -7.13 11.86
CA VAL A 263 1.07 -6.74 12.39
C VAL A 263 0.37 -7.99 12.91
N ILE A 264 0.28 -8.14 14.23
CA ILE A 264 -0.32 -9.32 14.87
C ILE A 264 -1.60 -8.89 15.58
N HIS A 265 -2.74 -9.45 15.18
CA HIS A 265 -4.07 -9.11 15.71
C HIS A 265 -4.37 -7.59 15.69
N GLY A 266 -3.93 -6.90 14.63
CA GLY A 266 -4.11 -5.46 14.48
C GLY A 266 -3.16 -4.59 15.32
N ASN A 267 -2.15 -5.19 15.96
CA ASN A 267 -1.12 -4.44 16.68
C ASN A 267 0.24 -4.56 15.98
N ASP A 268 0.96 -3.45 15.90
CA ASP A 268 2.31 -3.36 15.34
C ASP A 268 3.34 -3.87 16.34
N VAL A 269 4.04 -4.95 15.98
CA VAL A 269 5.02 -5.60 16.85
C VAL A 269 6.45 -5.27 16.41
N PHE A 270 7.21 -4.66 17.32
CA PHE A 270 8.63 -4.36 17.16
C PHE A 270 9.48 -5.26 18.06
N TYR A 271 10.60 -5.75 17.54
CA TYR A 271 11.45 -6.71 18.24
C TYR A 271 12.81 -6.10 18.62
N PHE A 272 13.10 -6.13 19.92
CA PHE A 272 14.35 -5.68 20.51
C PHE A 272 15.07 -6.85 21.18
N VAL A 273 16.40 -6.83 21.14
CA VAL A 273 17.24 -7.89 21.72
C VAL A 273 18.29 -7.30 22.64
N LYS A 274 18.45 -7.91 23.80
CA LYS A 274 19.50 -7.62 24.77
C LYS A 274 20.26 -8.89 25.14
N ASN A 275 21.58 -8.82 25.12
CA ASN A 275 22.42 -9.97 25.45
C ASN A 275 22.43 -10.28 26.96
N ASN A 276 22.23 -9.26 27.80
CA ASN A 276 22.36 -9.37 29.25
C ASN A 276 21.05 -9.78 29.91
N THR A 277 21.05 -10.88 30.67
CA THR A 277 19.88 -11.34 31.45
C THR A 277 19.75 -10.67 32.82
N TRP A 278 20.86 -10.22 33.41
CA TRP A 278 20.87 -9.60 34.74
C TRP A 278 20.11 -8.27 34.80
N ARG A 279 20.02 -7.54 33.67
CA ARG A 279 19.29 -6.27 33.57
C ARG A 279 17.78 -6.41 33.60
N VAL A 280 17.25 -7.63 33.46
CA VAL A 280 15.80 -7.87 33.42
C VAL A 280 15.11 -7.34 34.68
N ALA A 281 15.66 -7.61 35.86
CA ALA A 281 15.08 -7.17 37.12
C ALA A 281 15.00 -5.63 37.18
N ASP A 282 16.11 -4.95 36.87
CA ASP A 282 16.17 -3.49 36.85
C ASP A 282 15.21 -2.90 35.82
N ASP A 283 15.19 -3.42 34.59
CA ASP A 283 14.31 -2.95 33.53
C ASP A 283 12.83 -3.15 33.88
N LEU A 284 12.46 -4.24 34.55
CA LEU A 284 11.11 -4.46 35.05
C LEU A 284 10.71 -3.47 36.14
N THR A 285 11.62 -3.11 37.06
CA THR A 285 11.33 -2.06 38.07
C THR A 285 11.10 -0.70 37.41
N GLN A 286 11.79 -0.40 36.31
CA GLN A 286 11.58 0.83 35.55
C GLN A 286 10.25 0.80 34.78
N LEU A 287 9.87 -0.34 34.19
CA LEU A 287 8.57 -0.49 33.51
C LEU A 287 7.39 -0.36 34.48
N GLN A 288 7.53 -0.78 35.73
CA GLN A 288 6.51 -0.58 36.76
C GLN A 288 6.18 0.90 36.99
N ARG A 289 7.13 1.83 36.76
CA ARG A 289 6.88 3.28 36.82
C ARG A 289 5.92 3.77 35.73
N LEU A 290 5.81 3.03 34.63
CA LEU A 290 4.90 3.31 33.50
C LEU A 290 3.59 2.51 33.57
N SER A 291 3.32 1.77 34.65
CA SER A 291 2.21 0.80 34.70
C SER A 291 0.83 1.42 34.45
N ASN A 292 0.65 2.71 34.77
CA ASN A 292 -0.60 3.43 34.52
C ASN A 292 -0.84 3.72 33.03
N SER A 293 0.19 3.62 32.19
CA SER A 293 0.15 3.95 30.76
C SER A 293 0.46 2.78 29.84
N VAL A 294 1.00 1.69 30.37
CA VAL A 294 1.60 0.61 29.59
C VAL A 294 1.36 -0.74 30.28
N ASN A 295 0.84 -1.71 29.53
CA ASN A 295 0.65 -3.07 30.02
C ASN A 295 1.89 -3.91 29.71
N THR A 296 2.49 -4.52 30.74
CA THR A 296 3.71 -5.34 30.58
C THR A 296 3.40 -6.81 30.85
N THR A 297 3.80 -7.70 29.95
CA THR A 297 3.75 -9.15 30.15
C THR A 297 5.16 -9.74 30.11
N VAL A 298 5.43 -10.69 30.98
CA VAL A 298 6.75 -11.31 31.13
C VAL A 298 6.60 -12.81 30.96
N HIS A 299 7.38 -13.38 30.03
CA HIS A 299 7.45 -14.80 29.78
C HIS A 299 8.89 -15.28 29.97
N GLU A 300 9.10 -16.12 30.98
CA GLU A 300 10.38 -16.79 31.21
C GLU A 300 10.38 -18.15 30.53
N ASN A 301 11.24 -18.33 29.54
CA ASN A 301 11.45 -19.63 28.92
C ASN A 301 12.58 -20.34 29.67
N LYS A 302 12.21 -21.34 30.48
CA LYS A 302 13.19 -22.21 31.14
C LYS A 302 13.84 -23.13 30.09
N ALA A 303 15.12 -23.45 30.31
CA ALA A 303 15.98 -24.16 29.38
C ALA A 303 15.57 -25.62 29.04
N GLU A 304 14.44 -26.13 29.56
CA GLU A 304 13.99 -27.50 29.33
C GLU A 304 13.37 -27.71 27.93
N ASP A 305 12.83 -26.66 27.30
CA ASP A 305 12.11 -26.79 26.03
C ASP A 305 13.02 -26.81 24.78
N GLN A 306 14.29 -26.42 24.89
CA GLN A 306 15.25 -26.46 23.78
C GLN A 306 16.66 -26.78 24.29
N LYS A 307 17.16 -27.98 23.98
CA LYS A 307 18.54 -28.42 24.24
C LYS A 307 19.53 -27.30 23.85
N GLY A 308 20.14 -26.65 24.84
CA GLY A 308 21.20 -25.65 24.66
C GLY A 308 20.76 -24.17 24.62
N SER A 309 19.53 -23.83 25.01
CA SER A 309 19.12 -22.43 25.18
C SER A 309 19.34 -21.98 26.63
N GLY A 310 20.26 -21.02 26.86
CA GLY A 310 20.40 -20.37 28.16
C GLY A 310 19.09 -19.72 28.64
N HIS A 311 19.04 -19.34 29.92
CA HIS A 311 17.88 -18.66 30.50
C HIS A 311 17.52 -17.41 29.67
N GLN A 312 16.32 -17.39 29.10
CA GLN A 312 15.83 -16.31 28.25
C GLN A 312 14.51 -15.79 28.79
N VAL A 313 14.40 -14.46 28.82
CA VAL A 313 13.22 -13.75 29.29
C VAL A 313 12.69 -12.91 28.14
N ASP A 314 11.41 -13.07 27.82
CA ASP A 314 10.68 -12.26 26.85
C ASP A 314 9.78 -11.27 27.62
N VAL A 315 10.01 -9.97 27.44
CA VAL A 315 9.20 -8.90 28.03
C VAL A 315 8.44 -8.21 26.90
N ARG A 316 7.11 -8.23 26.94
CA ARG A 316 6.27 -7.52 25.98
C ARG A 316 5.60 -6.32 26.63
N ILE A 317 5.72 -5.20 25.95
CA ILE A 317 5.25 -3.90 26.39
C ILE A 317 4.13 -3.49 25.42
N HIS A 318 2.89 -3.49 25.90
CA HIS A 318 1.72 -3.11 25.13
C HIS A 318 1.40 -1.63 25.36
N ILE A 319 1.48 -0.85 24.28
CA ILE A 319 1.24 0.59 24.25
C ILE A 319 0.21 0.85 23.16
N GLN A 320 -1.07 1.00 23.54
CA GLN A 320 -2.16 1.20 22.58
C GLN A 320 -2.19 0.09 21.50
N GLN A 321 -1.96 0.45 20.23
CA GLN A 321 -1.89 -0.47 19.08
C GLN A 321 -0.47 -0.98 18.78
N TYR A 322 0.49 -0.73 19.68
CA TYR A 322 1.90 -1.11 19.51
C TYR A 322 2.33 -2.12 20.57
N ILE A 323 3.15 -3.08 20.17
CA ILE A 323 3.76 -4.08 21.05
C ILE A 323 5.28 -4.03 20.87
N LEU A 324 6.00 -3.66 21.92
CA LEU A 324 7.45 -3.75 21.94
C LEU A 324 7.83 -5.06 22.63
N ASN A 325 8.42 -5.99 21.88
CA ASN A 325 8.87 -7.27 22.40
C ASN A 325 10.39 -7.21 22.62
N ILE A 326 10.83 -7.30 23.88
CA ILE A 326 12.23 -7.25 24.27
C ILE A 326 12.66 -8.63 24.78
N ARG A 327 13.59 -9.28 24.05
CA ARG A 327 14.15 -10.57 24.44
C ARG A 327 15.53 -10.41 25.06
N TYR A 328 15.71 -10.99 26.24
CA TYR A 328 16.94 -10.97 27.01
C TYR A 328 17.66 -12.33 26.93
N GLY A 329 19.00 -12.32 26.91
CA GLY A 329 19.82 -13.55 26.94
C GLY A 329 19.99 -14.25 25.60
N THR A 330 19.88 -13.51 24.49
CA THR A 330 20.07 -14.03 23.13
C THR A 330 20.85 -13.03 22.28
N VAL A 331 21.35 -13.51 21.14
CA VAL A 331 21.98 -12.70 20.08
C VAL A 331 20.92 -12.34 19.03
N ALA A 332 21.09 -11.18 18.40
CA ALA A 332 20.22 -10.65 17.35
C ALA A 332 19.91 -11.66 16.23
N GLU A 333 20.92 -12.34 15.70
CA GLU A 333 20.76 -13.31 14.62
C GLU A 333 19.86 -14.48 15.04
N ARG A 334 20.07 -15.03 16.24
CA ARG A 334 19.27 -16.14 16.76
C ARG A 334 17.81 -15.75 16.92
N GLU A 335 17.54 -14.53 17.39
CA GLU A 335 16.18 -14.03 17.51
C GLU A 335 15.55 -13.77 16.14
N ARG A 336 16.29 -13.19 15.20
CA ARG A 336 15.82 -13.01 13.81
C ARG A 336 15.36 -14.34 13.20
N HIS A 337 16.16 -15.40 13.32
CA HIS A 337 15.79 -16.73 12.84
C HIS A 337 14.60 -17.35 13.58
N ARG A 338 14.40 -17.03 14.87
CA ARG A 338 13.24 -17.49 15.64
C ARG A 338 11.96 -16.79 15.16
N VAL A 339 12.02 -15.47 15.03
CA VAL A 339 10.92 -14.63 14.56
C VAL A 339 10.49 -15.04 13.15
N LEU A 340 11.43 -15.23 12.23
CA LEU A 340 11.14 -15.73 10.87
C LEU A 340 10.51 -17.12 10.87
N ARG A 341 10.96 -18.04 11.75
CA ARG A 341 10.32 -19.36 11.89
C ARG A 341 8.88 -19.26 12.41
N HIS A 342 8.62 -18.34 13.33
CA HIS A 342 7.27 -18.09 13.84
C HIS A 342 6.39 -17.49 12.75
N ALA A 343 6.87 -16.47 12.04
CA ALA A 343 6.19 -15.87 10.88
C ALA A 343 5.87 -16.93 9.82
N LYS A 344 6.83 -17.81 9.48
CA LYS A 344 6.58 -18.93 8.55
C LYS A 344 5.44 -19.83 9.01
N LYS A 345 5.45 -20.24 10.28
CA LYS A 345 4.40 -21.10 10.83
C LYS A 345 3.03 -20.40 10.77
N HIS A 346 3.01 -19.11 11.07
CA HIS A 346 1.80 -18.29 11.04
C HIS A 346 1.27 -18.10 9.61
N ALA A 347 2.12 -17.67 8.67
CA ALA A 347 1.80 -17.54 7.25
C ALA A 347 1.26 -18.84 6.63
N ILE A 348 1.88 -19.99 6.94
CA ILE A 348 1.39 -21.31 6.49
C ILE A 348 0.00 -21.60 7.08
N GLY A 349 -0.21 -21.33 8.36
CA GLY A 349 -1.50 -21.52 9.02
C GLY A 349 -2.60 -20.65 8.40
N GLN A 350 -2.30 -19.38 8.14
CA GLN A 350 -3.21 -18.47 7.46
C GLN A 350 -3.50 -18.92 6.03
N ARG A 351 -2.48 -19.35 5.27
CA ARG A 351 -2.64 -19.84 3.91
C ARG A 351 -3.55 -21.07 3.84
N TRP A 352 -3.41 -22.02 4.77
CA TRP A 352 -4.33 -23.15 4.89
C TRP A 352 -5.76 -22.72 5.21
N SER A 353 -5.94 -21.74 6.11
CA SER A 353 -7.26 -21.22 6.45
C SER A 353 -7.94 -20.56 5.24
N LEU A 354 -7.20 -19.76 4.47
CA LEU A 354 -7.70 -19.12 3.25
C LEU A 354 -8.11 -20.15 2.19
N GLU A 355 -7.29 -21.18 1.95
CA GLU A 355 -7.64 -22.24 1.00
C GLU A 355 -8.87 -23.04 1.45
N ARG A 356 -8.99 -23.32 2.75
CA ARG A 356 -10.19 -23.97 3.29
C ARG A 356 -11.44 -23.10 3.09
N GLU A 357 -11.34 -21.79 3.27
CA GLU A 357 -12.44 -20.85 3.06
C GLU A 357 -12.83 -20.75 1.57
N LEU A 358 -11.84 -20.73 0.66
CA LEU A 358 -12.09 -20.76 -0.78
C LEU A 358 -12.84 -22.04 -1.19
N LEU A 359 -12.43 -23.21 -0.68
CA LEU A 359 -13.14 -24.47 -0.93
C LEU A 359 -14.55 -24.48 -0.32
N ALA A 360 -14.72 -23.95 0.90
CA ALA A 360 -16.02 -23.88 1.55
C ALA A 360 -17.01 -22.97 0.81
N THR A 361 -16.52 -21.92 0.17
CA THR A 361 -17.32 -21.00 -0.66
C THR A 361 -17.46 -21.46 -2.11
N GLY A 362 -16.84 -22.57 -2.50
CA GLY A 362 -16.88 -23.11 -3.86
C GLY A 362 -16.10 -22.29 -4.88
N ARG A 363 -15.18 -21.42 -4.43
CA ARG A 363 -14.32 -20.60 -5.30
C ARG A 363 -13.09 -21.38 -5.74
N GLU A 364 -12.61 -21.08 -6.93
CA GLU A 364 -11.37 -21.69 -7.43
C GLU A 364 -10.15 -21.12 -6.71
N SER A 365 -9.32 -22.02 -6.21
CA SER A 365 -7.98 -21.71 -5.70
C SER A 365 -6.96 -21.73 -6.83
N ALA A 366 -5.86 -21.00 -6.67
CA ALA A 366 -4.72 -21.06 -7.60
C ALA A 366 -4.08 -22.47 -7.70
N ILE A 367 -4.34 -23.32 -6.70
CA ILE A 367 -3.87 -24.71 -6.65
C ILE A 367 -5.02 -25.63 -7.05
N THR A 368 -4.76 -26.54 -7.99
CA THR A 368 -5.71 -27.58 -8.39
C THR A 368 -5.71 -28.70 -7.36
N TRP A 369 -6.76 -28.78 -6.55
CA TRP A 369 -6.94 -29.82 -5.53
C TRP A 369 -7.68 -31.04 -6.09
N THR A 370 -7.22 -32.24 -5.78
CA THR A 370 -7.99 -33.48 -6.02
C THR A 370 -9.16 -33.59 -5.05
N GLU A 371 -10.22 -34.35 -5.40
CA GLU A 371 -11.41 -34.50 -4.55
C GLU A 371 -11.07 -35.03 -3.14
N SER A 372 -10.15 -36.00 -3.04
CA SER A 372 -9.67 -36.51 -1.76
C SER A 372 -8.89 -35.47 -0.94
N GLU A 373 -8.10 -34.62 -1.59
CA GLU A 373 -7.36 -33.55 -0.89
C GLU A 373 -8.33 -32.44 -0.42
N LYS A 374 -9.40 -32.16 -1.18
CA LYS A 374 -10.46 -31.22 -0.78
C LYS A 374 -11.18 -31.67 0.48
N GLU A 375 -11.62 -32.94 0.53
CA GLU A 375 -12.28 -33.51 1.72
C GLU A 375 -11.36 -33.48 2.94
N GLN A 376 -10.08 -33.80 2.77
CA GLN A 376 -9.08 -33.73 3.83
C GLN A 376 -8.88 -32.29 4.33
N LEU A 377 -8.81 -31.31 3.42
CA LEU A 377 -8.64 -29.91 3.80
C LEU A 377 -9.84 -29.37 4.58
N LEU A 378 -11.06 -29.74 4.19
CA LEU A 378 -12.28 -29.35 4.91
C LEU A 378 -12.36 -30.01 6.31
N ASN A 379 -11.99 -31.28 6.42
CA ASN A 379 -12.10 -32.02 7.70
C ASN A 379 -10.97 -31.73 8.68
N THR A 380 -9.72 -31.63 8.20
CA THR A 380 -8.52 -31.54 9.06
C THR A 380 -7.84 -30.18 9.02
N GLY A 381 -8.17 -29.32 8.06
CA GLY A 381 -7.57 -27.99 7.89
C GLY A 381 -6.16 -28.00 7.29
N SER A 382 -5.61 -29.17 6.92
CA SER A 382 -4.35 -29.28 6.20
C SER A 382 -4.30 -30.58 5.40
N VAL A 383 -3.54 -30.63 4.30
CA VAL A 383 -3.40 -31.86 3.53
C VAL A 383 -2.10 -32.58 3.92
N PRO A 384 -2.16 -33.82 4.41
CA PRO A 384 -0.97 -34.58 4.80
C PRO A 384 -0.06 -34.82 3.60
N GLY A 385 1.24 -34.58 3.78
CA GLY A 385 2.27 -34.74 2.74
C GLY A 385 2.53 -33.50 1.89
N LEU A 386 1.75 -32.42 2.06
CA LEU A 386 2.05 -31.11 1.50
C LEU A 386 2.75 -30.23 2.54
N LYS A 387 3.83 -29.56 2.13
CA LYS A 387 4.55 -28.59 2.95
C LYS A 387 4.50 -27.22 2.30
N GLY A 388 4.23 -26.20 3.11
CA GLY A 388 4.31 -24.81 2.69
C GLY A 388 5.75 -24.31 2.74
N ASP A 389 6.26 -23.86 1.61
CA ASP A 389 7.53 -23.15 1.49
C ASP A 389 7.32 -21.77 0.84
N TYR A 390 8.30 -20.89 1.01
CA TYR A 390 8.19 -19.52 0.51
C TYR A 390 8.46 -19.47 -0.99
N TYR A 391 7.70 -18.64 -1.70
CA TYR A 391 8.00 -18.29 -3.09
C TYR A 391 9.16 -17.29 -3.17
N HIS A 392 9.06 -16.18 -2.42
CA HIS A 392 10.13 -15.21 -2.23
C HIS A 392 10.86 -15.44 -0.91
N ASP A 393 12.19 -15.56 -0.97
CA ASP A 393 13.02 -15.75 0.22
C ASP A 393 12.91 -14.56 1.20
N PRO A 394 12.48 -14.78 2.45
CA PRO A 394 12.41 -13.75 3.49
C PRO A 394 13.76 -13.09 3.81
N SER A 395 14.88 -13.70 3.43
CA SER A 395 16.21 -13.10 3.62
C SER A 395 16.37 -11.83 2.79
N ALA A 396 15.83 -11.81 1.56
CA ALA A 396 15.82 -10.65 0.67
C ALA A 396 14.57 -9.78 0.89
N TYR A 397 13.42 -10.40 1.16
CA TYR A 397 12.12 -9.72 1.32
C TYR A 397 11.51 -9.99 2.70
N PRO A 398 12.07 -9.39 3.78
CA PRO A 398 11.62 -9.66 5.15
C PRO A 398 10.16 -9.27 5.41
N ALA A 399 9.63 -8.28 4.70
CA ALA A 399 8.24 -7.84 4.82
C ALA A 399 7.22 -8.91 4.39
N LEU A 400 7.62 -9.84 3.50
CA LEU A 400 6.76 -10.91 3.00
C LEU A 400 6.83 -12.19 3.86
N ALA A 401 7.53 -12.15 5.00
CA ALA A 401 7.74 -13.34 5.82
C ALA A 401 6.45 -13.86 6.48
N ASP A 402 5.50 -12.96 6.77
CA ASP A 402 4.20 -13.28 7.38
C ASP A 402 3.04 -13.25 6.38
N ASP A 403 3.32 -12.99 5.11
CA ASP A 403 2.30 -12.89 4.07
C ASP A 403 1.85 -14.29 3.62
N PRO A 404 0.55 -14.65 3.76
CA PRO A 404 0.05 -15.93 3.31
C PRO A 404 0.15 -16.11 1.78
N SER A 405 0.07 -15.04 0.99
CA SER A 405 0.14 -15.11 -0.47
C SER A 405 1.53 -15.53 -0.98
N ASN A 406 2.58 -15.32 -0.17
CA ASN A 406 3.96 -15.73 -0.46
C ASN A 406 4.24 -17.22 -0.17
N ILE A 407 3.23 -18.00 0.22
CA ILE A 407 3.37 -19.43 0.54
C ILE A 407 2.85 -20.31 -0.61
N ILE A 408 3.69 -21.26 -1.04
CA ILE A 408 3.35 -22.29 -2.03
C ILE A 408 3.43 -23.67 -1.38
N PHE A 409 2.47 -24.54 -1.70
CA PHE A 409 2.45 -25.92 -1.25
C PHE A 409 3.16 -26.84 -2.25
N HIS A 410 4.14 -27.60 -1.76
CA HIS A 410 4.83 -28.63 -2.53
C HIS A 410 4.62 -30.00 -1.90
N LYS A 411 4.47 -31.03 -2.74
CA LYS A 411 4.42 -32.43 -2.29
C LYS A 411 5.79 -32.79 -1.72
N GLN A 412 5.80 -33.36 -0.53
CA GLN A 412 7.00 -33.95 0.04
C GLN A 412 7.39 -35.16 -0.81
N ASN A 413 8.18 -34.93 -1.85
CA ASN A 413 9.00 -36.01 -2.38
C ASN A 413 9.88 -36.46 -1.21
N LYS A 414 9.79 -37.74 -0.84
CA LYS A 414 10.71 -38.37 0.09
C LYS A 414 12.12 -38.30 -0.51
N LEU A 415 12.79 -37.17 -0.35
CA LEU A 415 14.22 -37.06 -0.59
C LEU A 415 14.89 -37.97 0.44
N LYS A 416 15.57 -39.00 -0.08
CA LYS A 416 16.49 -39.86 0.67
C LYS A 416 17.42 -38.98 1.52
N PRO A 417 17.78 -39.40 2.74
CA PRO A 417 18.72 -38.65 3.56
C PRO A 417 20.03 -38.51 2.78
N SER A 418 20.42 -37.27 2.49
CA SER A 418 21.74 -36.95 1.95
C SER A 418 22.78 -37.46 2.94
N GLN A 419 23.63 -38.35 2.46
CA GLN A 419 24.76 -38.88 3.19
C GLN A 419 25.65 -37.74 3.68
N HIS A 420 26.20 -37.93 4.87
CA HIS A 420 27.39 -37.25 5.35
C HIS A 420 28.44 -37.17 4.23
N GLU A 421 28.87 -35.96 3.87
CA GLU A 421 30.21 -35.75 3.34
C GLU A 421 31.00 -34.98 4.40
N SER A 422 31.62 -35.79 5.26
CA SER A 422 32.87 -35.47 5.92
C SER A 422 34.00 -35.60 4.90
N THR A 423 34.65 -34.49 4.55
CA THR A 423 36.10 -34.39 4.34
C THR A 423 36.52 -32.95 4.55
#